data_AF-A0A854QI68-F1
#
_entry.id   AF-A0A854QI68-F1
#
_cell.length_a   1.000
_cell.length_b   1.000
_cell.length_c   1.000
_cell.angle_alpha   90.00
_cell.angle_beta   90.00
_cell.angle_gamma   90.00
#
_symmetry.space_group_name_H-M   'P 1'
#
loop_
_entity.id
_entity.type
_entity.pdbx_description
1 polymer ?
#
loop_
_entity_poly.entity_id
_entity_poly.type
_entity_poly.pdbx_seq_one_letter_code
_entity_poly.pdbx_strand_id
1 'polypeptide(L)'
;MLVSNIFALLGLASYAHANGISLAMGTRINVGVSTSITAKASVSERNSCSSPGDFFTQLLDNPLCSSPHTRTTPSSDLTCPFNWFMHKTAKCCIPQTEVAPCDCGEGYTFNEKTKKCVKNAGSCSGHQWWHQRSSSCCDNSWHTSPPKGSCPSGITCPTNWFWHKTLKKCKPLHPRAPEPDCDNWDSHKQCCGSGGSSPSQTASKGKGKRTLQSRQQQTLYPQTELDRMYCPGSLHACTVNSGSGGEWAYECVDFATELESCGGCSSTGEGQDCTQIPNAFSVGCELGSCAVYSCKSGFRLNGTECIAV
;
A
#
# COMPACT_ATOMS: atom_id res chain seq x y z
N MET A 1 -44.06 -46.04 -3.87
CA MET A 1 -43.05 -45.91 -2.79
C MET A 1 -42.18 -44.72 -3.21
N LEU A 2 -42.40 -43.46 -2.76
CA LEU A 2 -42.18 -42.94 -1.39
C LEU A 2 -40.81 -43.41 -0.88
N VAL A 3 -39.79 -42.61 -0.55
CA VAL A 3 -39.71 -41.27 0.09
C VAL A 3 -38.30 -40.70 -0.22
N SER A 4 -38.15 -39.50 -0.80
CA SER A 4 -37.72 -38.21 -0.20
C SER A 4 -36.60 -38.22 0.85
N ASN A 5 -35.55 -37.42 0.63
CA ASN A 5 -35.04 -36.33 1.50
C ASN A 5 -33.78 -35.74 0.83
N ILE A 6 -33.88 -34.59 0.15
CA ILE A 6 -33.85 -33.21 0.70
C ILE A 6 -32.49 -32.87 1.30
N PHE A 7 -31.67 -32.16 0.53
CA PHE A 7 -31.16 -30.85 0.95
C PHE A 7 -31.28 -29.89 -0.24
N ALA A 8 -32.25 -29.00 -0.12
CA ALA A 8 -32.56 -27.95 -1.06
C ALA A 8 -31.80 -26.66 -0.69
N LEU A 9 -31.65 -25.80 -1.68
CA LEU A 9 -31.68 -24.34 -1.57
C LEU A 9 -30.63 -23.67 -0.67
N LEU A 10 -29.58 -23.17 -1.31
CA LEU A 10 -29.18 -21.77 -1.15
C LEU A 10 -28.87 -21.20 -2.54
N GLY A 11 -29.92 -20.70 -3.19
CA GLY A 11 -29.77 -19.64 -4.18
C GLY A 11 -29.31 -18.40 -3.45
N LEU A 12 -28.06 -18.01 -3.62
CA LEU A 12 -27.62 -16.63 -3.41
C LEU A 12 -27.60 -15.95 -4.78
N ALA A 13 -28.79 -15.61 -5.26
CA ALA A 13 -28.94 -14.36 -5.99
C ALA A 13 -28.75 -13.23 -4.96
N SER A 14 -27.49 -12.87 -4.73
CA SER A 14 -27.10 -11.67 -4.00
C SER A 14 -26.16 -10.92 -4.93
N TYR A 15 -26.73 -9.94 -5.63
CA TYR A 15 -26.09 -8.78 -6.22
C TYR A 15 -24.58 -8.69 -5.92
N ALA A 16 -23.76 -9.11 -6.88
CA ALA A 16 -22.43 -8.54 -7.01
C ALA A 16 -22.61 -7.07 -7.40
N HIS A 17 -22.87 -6.22 -6.40
CA HIS A 17 -22.75 -4.80 -6.58
C HIS A 17 -21.27 -4.53 -6.88
N ALA A 18 -21.00 -4.07 -8.09
CA ALA A 18 -19.71 -3.52 -8.48
C ALA A 18 -19.41 -2.27 -7.64
N ASN A 19 -18.90 -2.48 -6.43
CA ASN A 19 -18.31 -1.48 -5.54
C ASN A 19 -17.47 -2.23 -4.50
N GLY A 20 -16.17 -2.37 -4.77
CA GLY A 20 -15.16 -2.79 -3.78
C GLY A 20 -15.27 -4.25 -3.34
N ILE A 21 -14.29 -5.07 -3.72
CA ILE A 21 -14.08 -6.36 -3.05
C ILE A 21 -13.56 -6.02 -1.64
N SER A 22 -14.44 -6.05 -0.64
CA SER A 22 -14.06 -5.92 0.76
C SER A 22 -13.38 -7.22 1.21
N LEU A 23 -12.08 -7.34 0.94
CA LEU A 23 -11.22 -8.28 1.65
C LEU A 23 -11.08 -7.77 3.11
N ALA A 24 -10.90 -8.69 4.07
CA ALA A 24 -11.18 -8.45 5.49
C ALA A 24 -10.52 -7.18 6.08
N MET A 25 -11.32 -6.44 6.85
CA MET A 25 -11.00 -5.31 7.73
C MET A 25 -10.35 -4.06 7.09
N GLY A 26 -10.99 -3.52 6.07
CA GLY A 26 -10.96 -2.07 5.81
C GLY A 26 -10.43 -1.67 4.46
N THR A 27 -9.64 -2.50 3.78
CA THR A 27 -8.98 -2.21 2.49
C THR A 27 -10.01 -1.89 1.42
N ARG A 28 -10.14 -0.61 1.05
CA ARG A 28 -10.92 -0.16 -0.09
C ARG A 28 -10.00 -0.11 -1.30
N ILE A 29 -10.20 -1.06 -2.20
CA ILE A 29 -9.51 -1.08 -3.49
C ILE A 29 -10.50 -0.57 -4.53
N ASN A 30 -10.09 0.43 -5.32
CA ASN A 30 -10.78 0.69 -6.57
C ASN A 30 -10.47 -0.44 -7.50
N VAL A 31 -11.50 -1.17 -7.88
CA VAL A 31 -11.50 -2.06 -9.04
C VAL A 31 -12.28 -1.36 -10.15
N GLY A 32 -11.97 -1.66 -11.40
CA GLY A 32 -12.70 -1.14 -12.56
C GLY A 32 -14.22 -1.36 -12.48
N VAL A 33 -14.96 -0.91 -13.48
CA VAL A 33 -16.43 -1.01 -13.48
C VAL A 33 -16.92 -2.28 -14.16
N SER A 34 -18.14 -2.69 -13.82
CA SER A 34 -18.81 -3.79 -14.52
C SER A 34 -19.08 -3.44 -15.99
N THR A 35 -19.24 -4.49 -16.80
CA THR A 35 -19.64 -4.36 -18.21
C THR A 35 -20.99 -3.63 -18.37
N SER A 36 -21.91 -3.82 -17.42
CA SER A 36 -23.21 -3.13 -17.40
C SER A 36 -23.11 -1.61 -17.21
N ILE A 37 -22.08 -1.15 -16.51
CA ILE A 37 -21.82 0.28 -16.32
C ILE A 37 -21.03 0.83 -17.50
N THR A 38 -20.06 0.08 -18.00
CA THR A 38 -19.31 0.40 -19.23
C THR A 38 -20.26 0.59 -20.43
N ALA A 39 -21.32 -0.23 -20.52
CA ALA A 39 -22.31 -0.14 -21.59
C ALA A 39 -23.09 1.20 -21.63
N LYS A 40 -23.13 1.93 -20.50
CA LYS A 40 -23.78 3.25 -20.44
C LYS A 40 -22.89 4.38 -21.00
N ALA A 41 -21.64 4.09 -21.36
CA ALA A 41 -20.68 5.11 -21.75
C ALA A 41 -21.09 5.78 -23.07
N SER A 42 -21.19 7.10 -23.03
CA SER A 42 -21.42 7.91 -24.22
C SER A 42 -20.31 7.70 -25.25
N VAL A 43 -20.59 8.06 -26.51
CA VAL A 43 -19.58 7.98 -27.58
C VAL A 43 -18.34 8.81 -27.23
N SER A 44 -18.52 9.99 -26.62
CA SER A 44 -17.40 10.84 -26.19
C SER A 44 -16.57 10.22 -25.07
N GLU A 45 -17.20 9.53 -24.11
CA GLU A 45 -16.49 8.84 -23.03
C GLU A 45 -15.71 7.64 -23.56
N ARG A 46 -16.29 6.88 -24.49
CA ARG A 46 -15.58 5.77 -25.17
C ARG A 46 -14.40 6.27 -25.98
N ASN A 47 -14.55 7.38 -26.71
CA ASN A 47 -13.44 7.98 -27.43
C ASN A 47 -12.32 8.46 -26.49
N SER A 48 -12.68 8.96 -25.31
CA SER A 48 -11.72 9.43 -24.29
C SER A 48 -10.99 8.29 -23.57
N CYS A 49 -11.49 7.06 -23.67
CA CYS A 49 -11.06 5.84 -22.99
C CYS A 49 -10.63 4.75 -24.00
N SER A 50 -9.87 5.15 -25.01
CA SER A 50 -9.54 4.28 -26.16
C SER A 50 -8.05 3.93 -26.24
N SER A 51 -7.21 4.55 -25.39
CA SER A 51 -5.77 4.32 -25.41
C SER A 51 -5.39 3.13 -24.53
N PRO A 52 -4.27 2.44 -24.83
CA PRO A 52 -3.74 1.41 -23.94
C PRO A 52 -3.50 1.96 -22.53
N GLY A 53 -4.04 1.28 -21.52
CA GLY A 53 -3.95 1.70 -20.11
C GLY A 53 -5.06 2.65 -19.65
N ASP A 54 -5.96 3.07 -20.55
CA ASP A 54 -7.22 3.72 -20.18
C ASP A 54 -8.19 2.68 -19.62
N PHE A 55 -8.97 3.06 -18.61
CA PHE A 55 -9.99 2.18 -18.03
C PHE A 55 -11.18 3.00 -17.53
N PHE A 56 -12.31 2.32 -17.39
CA PHE A 56 -13.52 2.93 -16.84
C PHE A 56 -13.56 2.79 -15.32
N THR A 57 -13.82 3.90 -14.64
CA THR A 57 -14.31 3.98 -13.26
C THR A 57 -15.76 4.48 -13.28
N GLN A 58 -16.36 4.75 -12.12
CA GLN A 58 -17.75 5.22 -12.03
C GLN A 58 -17.92 6.37 -11.05
N LEU A 59 -18.93 7.21 -11.31
CA LEU A 59 -19.46 8.18 -10.36
C LEU A 59 -20.98 8.13 -10.40
N LEU A 60 -21.62 7.87 -9.25
CA LEU A 60 -23.08 7.73 -9.15
C LEU A 60 -23.67 6.80 -10.23
N ASP A 61 -23.06 5.62 -10.41
CA ASP A 61 -23.44 4.60 -11.40
C ASP A 61 -23.36 4.99 -12.88
N ASN A 62 -22.69 6.11 -13.18
CA ASN A 62 -22.32 6.51 -14.54
C ASN A 62 -20.85 6.19 -14.81
N PRO A 63 -20.51 5.66 -16.00
CA PRO A 63 -19.14 5.36 -16.38
C PRO A 63 -18.34 6.64 -16.52
N LEU A 64 -17.09 6.60 -16.10
CA LEU A 64 -16.17 7.70 -16.15
C LEU A 64 -14.82 7.18 -16.64
N CYS A 65 -14.28 7.80 -17.68
CA CYS A 65 -12.97 7.42 -18.20
C CYS A 65 -11.85 7.92 -17.26
N SER A 66 -10.98 7.02 -16.82
CA SER A 66 -9.70 7.40 -16.22
C SER A 66 -8.57 7.24 -17.24
N SER A 67 -8.09 8.35 -17.78
CA SER A 67 -6.97 8.40 -18.71
C SER A 67 -6.06 9.61 -18.40
N PRO A 68 -4.82 9.64 -18.89
CA PRO A 68 -3.96 10.82 -18.76
C PRO A 68 -4.62 12.12 -19.25
N HIS A 69 -5.52 12.02 -20.24
CA HIS A 69 -6.26 13.15 -20.80
C HIS A 69 -7.41 13.62 -19.91
N THR A 70 -8.02 12.75 -19.10
CA THR A 70 -9.11 13.12 -18.19
C THR A 70 -8.63 13.48 -16.79
N ARG A 71 -7.37 13.17 -16.44
CA ARG A 71 -6.74 13.47 -15.14
C ARG A 71 -6.17 14.89 -15.07
N THR A 72 -6.26 15.49 -13.89
CA THR A 72 -5.62 16.75 -13.53
C THR A 72 -5.26 16.77 -12.05
N THR A 73 -4.38 17.69 -11.63
CA THR A 73 -4.05 17.88 -10.22
C THR A 73 -5.31 18.24 -9.41
N PRO A 74 -5.52 17.63 -8.23
CA PRO A 74 -6.64 17.98 -7.35
C PRO A 74 -6.63 19.46 -6.96
N SER A 75 -7.82 20.05 -6.88
CA SER A 75 -8.01 21.40 -6.35
C SER A 75 -7.92 21.42 -4.82
N SER A 76 -7.72 22.60 -4.22
CA SER A 76 -7.54 22.75 -2.77
C SER A 76 -8.74 22.28 -1.93
N ASP A 77 -9.94 22.26 -2.52
CA ASP A 77 -11.19 21.81 -1.92
C ASP A 77 -11.44 20.30 -2.13
N LEU A 78 -10.61 19.61 -2.92
CA LEU A 78 -10.75 18.20 -3.23
C LEU A 78 -9.61 17.38 -2.63
N THR A 79 -9.94 16.58 -1.62
CA THR A 79 -9.00 15.59 -1.06
C THR A 79 -9.20 14.25 -1.77
N CYS A 80 -8.21 13.83 -2.55
CA CYS A 80 -8.19 12.54 -3.24
C CYS A 80 -7.30 11.50 -2.58
N PRO A 81 -7.52 10.20 -2.80
CA PRO A 81 -6.61 9.18 -2.30
C PRO A 81 -5.17 9.38 -2.78
N PHE A 82 -4.21 8.75 -2.10
CA PHE A 82 -2.80 8.86 -2.44
C PHE A 82 -2.54 8.34 -3.86
N ASN A 83 -1.73 9.08 -4.64
CA ASN A 83 -1.48 8.83 -6.07
C ASN A 83 -2.72 8.85 -6.98
N TRP A 84 -3.83 9.44 -6.53
CA TRP A 84 -4.99 9.69 -7.37
C TRP A 84 -5.03 11.12 -7.89
N PHE A 85 -5.71 11.29 -9.02
CA PHE A 85 -5.90 12.55 -9.70
C PHE A 85 -7.35 13.01 -9.61
N MET A 86 -7.60 14.27 -9.93
CA MET A 86 -8.96 14.77 -10.14
C MET A 86 -9.38 14.57 -11.59
N HIS A 87 -10.62 14.14 -11.83
CA HIS A 87 -11.22 14.14 -13.16
C HIS A 87 -11.52 15.58 -13.61
N LYS A 88 -11.07 15.97 -14.80
CA LYS A 88 -11.16 17.35 -15.33
C LYS A 88 -12.57 17.92 -15.32
N THR A 89 -13.56 17.14 -15.75
CA THR A 89 -14.97 17.56 -15.83
C THR A 89 -15.79 17.18 -14.58
N ALA A 90 -15.78 15.91 -14.18
CA ALA A 90 -16.58 15.41 -13.05
C ALA A 90 -16.12 15.91 -11.66
N LYS A 91 -14.93 16.50 -11.52
CA LYS A 91 -14.39 17.04 -10.25
C LYS A 91 -14.42 16.04 -9.08
N CYS A 92 -14.17 14.78 -9.39
CA CYS A 92 -14.06 13.68 -8.44
C CYS A 92 -12.69 13.01 -8.56
N CYS A 93 -12.34 12.14 -7.61
CA CYS A 93 -11.05 11.47 -7.60
C CYS A 93 -11.06 10.22 -8.47
N ILE A 94 -10.04 10.09 -9.31
CA ILE A 94 -9.83 8.97 -10.24
C ILE A 94 -8.41 8.42 -10.10
N PRO A 95 -8.23 7.09 -10.11
CA PRO A 95 -6.91 6.48 -9.92
C PRO A 95 -6.07 6.50 -11.20
N GLN A 96 -4.77 6.28 -11.04
CA GLN A 96 -3.84 6.14 -12.17
C GLN A 96 -3.95 4.78 -12.88
N THR A 97 -4.28 3.74 -12.12
CA THR A 97 -4.39 2.33 -12.55
C THR A 97 -5.79 1.79 -12.24
N GLU A 98 -6.21 0.77 -12.99
CA GLU A 98 -7.56 0.18 -12.86
C GLU A 98 -7.80 -0.40 -11.47
N VAL A 99 -6.77 -1.10 -10.96
CA VAL A 99 -6.69 -1.55 -9.58
C VAL A 99 -5.82 -0.55 -8.83
N ALA A 100 -6.39 0.15 -7.85
CA ALA A 100 -5.67 1.14 -7.05
C ALA A 100 -6.18 1.19 -5.61
N PRO A 101 -5.29 1.26 -4.60
CA PRO A 101 -5.68 1.48 -3.22
C PRO A 101 -6.41 2.82 -3.03
N CYS A 102 -7.45 2.84 -2.20
CA CYS A 102 -8.17 4.06 -1.81
C CYS A 102 -7.60 4.63 -0.50
N ASP A 103 -6.32 4.95 -0.49
CA ASP A 103 -5.67 5.51 0.70
C ASP A 103 -6.01 7.00 0.88
N CYS A 104 -6.89 7.31 1.83
CA CYS A 104 -7.23 8.69 2.17
C CYS A 104 -6.33 9.35 3.24
N GLY A 105 -5.41 8.60 3.84
CA GLY A 105 -4.67 8.98 5.04
C GLY A 105 -5.50 8.90 6.33
N GLU A 106 -4.81 9.02 7.46
CA GLU A 106 -5.41 8.89 8.78
C GLU A 106 -6.47 9.97 9.06
N GLY A 107 -7.60 9.56 9.65
CA GLY A 107 -8.69 10.47 9.99
C GLY A 107 -9.62 10.83 8.82
N TYR A 108 -9.42 10.21 7.65
CA TYR A 108 -10.27 10.32 6.48
C TYR A 108 -10.77 8.95 6.05
N THR A 109 -11.95 8.91 5.44
CA THR A 109 -12.54 7.72 4.82
C THR A 109 -12.90 8.05 3.38
N PHE A 110 -12.69 7.11 2.47
CA PHE A 110 -13.13 7.28 1.09
C PHE A 110 -14.65 7.16 0.97
N ASN A 111 -15.30 8.21 0.44
CA ASN A 111 -16.71 8.20 0.12
C ASN A 111 -16.90 7.77 -1.33
N GLU A 112 -17.44 6.57 -1.54
CA GLU A 112 -17.63 5.99 -2.86
C GLU A 112 -18.65 6.73 -3.72
N LYS A 113 -19.67 7.35 -3.11
CA LYS A 113 -20.72 8.08 -3.84
C LYS A 113 -20.19 9.37 -4.45
N THR A 114 -19.35 10.08 -3.70
CA THR A 114 -18.74 11.33 -4.17
C THR A 114 -17.39 11.09 -4.85
N LYS A 115 -16.80 9.89 -4.67
CA LYS A 115 -15.42 9.55 -5.02
C LYS A 115 -14.43 10.58 -4.45
N LYS A 116 -14.53 10.87 -3.15
CA LYS A 116 -13.68 11.83 -2.42
C LYS A 116 -13.29 11.29 -1.06
N CYS A 117 -12.13 11.70 -0.55
CA CYS A 117 -11.78 11.47 0.85
C CYS A 117 -12.52 12.49 1.73
N VAL A 118 -13.33 11.98 2.65
CA VAL A 118 -14.08 12.79 3.60
C VAL A 118 -13.52 12.57 5.00
N LYS A 119 -13.48 13.63 5.80
CA LYS A 119 -13.02 13.54 7.18
C LYS A 119 -13.98 12.66 8.00
N ASN A 120 -13.43 11.83 8.87
CA ASN A 120 -14.21 10.98 9.76
C ASN A 120 -15.02 11.83 10.75
N ALA A 121 -16.31 11.53 10.91
CA ALA A 121 -17.17 12.23 11.84
C ALA A 121 -16.75 11.92 13.30
N GLY A 122 -16.62 12.96 14.13
CA GLY A 122 -16.67 12.79 15.59
C GLY A 122 -15.37 12.58 16.39
N SER A 123 -14.24 13.22 16.07
CA SER A 123 -13.09 13.21 17.03
C SER A 123 -12.28 14.51 17.12
N CYS A 124 -12.37 15.43 16.15
CA CYS A 124 -11.58 16.66 16.13
C CYS A 124 -12.36 17.84 15.53
N SER A 125 -12.01 19.07 15.92
CA SER A 125 -12.61 20.31 15.41
C SER A 125 -12.51 20.45 13.88
N GLY A 126 -13.29 21.33 13.26
CA GLY A 126 -13.41 21.45 11.79
C GLY A 126 -12.08 21.57 11.03
N HIS A 127 -11.08 22.22 11.62
CA HIS A 127 -9.74 22.43 11.03
C HIS A 127 -8.69 21.41 11.47
N GLN A 128 -9.10 20.34 12.16
CA GLN A 128 -8.21 19.31 12.70
C GLN A 128 -8.60 17.93 12.17
N TRP A 129 -7.68 16.98 12.22
CA TRP A 129 -7.89 15.59 11.84
C TRP A 129 -7.35 14.66 12.94
N TRP A 130 -7.93 13.47 13.06
CA TRP A 130 -7.54 12.52 14.09
C TRP A 130 -6.36 11.67 13.60
N HIS A 131 -5.28 11.66 14.38
CA HIS A 131 -4.12 10.82 14.11
C HIS A 131 -4.04 9.69 15.15
N GLN A 132 -4.36 8.48 14.69
CA GLN A 132 -4.53 7.25 15.47
C GLN A 132 -3.27 6.93 16.27
N ARG A 133 -2.10 6.95 15.63
CA ARG A 133 -0.82 6.59 16.26
C ARG A 133 -0.44 7.54 17.41
N SER A 134 -0.91 8.77 17.35
CA SER A 134 -0.71 9.75 18.44
C SER A 134 -1.85 9.88 19.42
N SER A 135 -2.98 9.22 19.11
CA SER A 135 -4.26 9.39 19.80
C SER A 135 -4.58 10.86 20.06
N SER A 136 -4.38 11.72 19.05
CA SER A 136 -4.57 13.17 19.21
C SER A 136 -4.98 13.86 17.91
N CYS A 137 -5.62 15.01 18.07
CA CYS A 137 -6.00 15.88 16.95
C CYS A 137 -4.81 16.67 16.43
N CYS A 138 -4.59 16.60 15.12
CA CYS A 138 -3.56 17.32 14.39
C CYS A 138 -4.22 18.42 13.54
N ASP A 139 -3.57 19.58 13.38
CA ASP A 139 -4.17 20.70 12.65
C ASP A 139 -3.88 20.63 11.16
N ASN A 140 -4.87 20.97 10.32
CA ASN A 140 -4.71 21.02 8.87
C ASN A 140 -3.68 22.09 8.44
N SER A 141 -3.51 23.14 9.24
CA SER A 141 -2.52 24.20 8.99
C SER A 141 -1.08 23.74 9.17
N TRP A 142 -0.82 22.58 9.81
CA TRP A 142 0.55 22.11 10.03
C TRP A 142 1.29 21.76 8.75
N HIS A 143 0.58 21.53 7.64
CA HIS A 143 1.21 21.38 6.34
C HIS A 143 1.93 22.66 5.89
N THR A 144 1.34 23.84 6.13
CA THR A 144 1.86 25.13 5.66
C THR A 144 2.59 25.92 6.75
N SER A 145 2.04 25.94 7.96
CA SER A 145 2.52 26.71 9.10
C SER A 145 2.58 25.87 10.39
N PRO A 146 3.42 24.82 10.45
CA PRO A 146 3.55 23.98 11.63
C PRO A 146 4.23 24.73 12.79
N PRO A 147 3.79 24.52 14.05
CA PRO A 147 4.44 25.04 15.25
C PRO A 147 5.75 24.28 15.56
N LYS A 148 6.71 24.40 14.65
CA LYS A 148 8.04 23.79 14.70
C LYS A 148 8.85 24.33 15.87
N GLY A 149 9.50 23.42 16.60
CA GLY A 149 10.56 23.73 17.55
C GLY A 149 11.84 22.96 17.20
N SER A 150 12.94 23.30 17.87
CA SER A 150 14.19 22.56 17.73
C SER A 150 14.08 21.20 18.41
N CYS A 151 14.48 20.14 17.71
CA CYS A 151 14.61 18.81 18.29
C CYS A 151 15.70 18.82 19.39
N PRO A 152 15.48 18.13 20.52
CA PRO A 152 16.54 17.88 21.51
C PRO A 152 17.69 17.06 20.90
N SER A 153 18.90 17.20 21.47
CA SER A 153 20.07 16.43 21.05
C SER A 153 19.79 14.92 21.10
N GLY A 154 20.03 14.25 19.97
CA GLY A 154 19.80 12.80 19.84
C GLY A 154 18.38 12.41 19.40
N ILE A 155 17.46 13.36 19.21
CA ILE A 155 16.09 13.10 18.74
C ILE A 155 15.91 13.58 17.31
N THR A 156 15.36 12.72 16.46
CA THR A 156 14.97 13.04 15.07
C THR A 156 13.51 12.70 14.84
N CYS A 157 12.80 13.49 14.04
CA CYS A 157 11.42 13.19 13.66
C CYS A 157 11.39 12.47 12.31
N PRO A 158 10.40 11.58 12.09
CA PRO A 158 10.26 10.89 10.82
C PRO A 158 10.07 11.81 9.60
N THR A 159 10.24 11.25 8.40
CA THR A 159 9.93 11.95 7.15
C THR A 159 8.49 12.48 7.15
N ASN A 160 8.27 13.75 6.81
CA ASN A 160 6.99 14.47 6.90
C ASN A 160 6.38 14.62 8.32
N TRP A 161 7.22 14.49 9.35
CA TRP A 161 6.88 14.84 10.72
C TRP A 161 7.69 16.05 11.19
N PHE A 162 7.23 16.71 12.25
CA PHE A 162 7.93 17.84 12.85
C PHE A 162 7.88 17.78 14.37
N TRP A 163 8.91 18.34 15.02
CA TRP A 163 8.92 18.47 16.47
C TRP A 163 7.99 19.62 16.90
N HIS A 164 6.95 19.28 17.65
CA HIS A 164 5.98 20.25 18.11
C HIS A 164 6.51 20.99 19.35
N LYS A 165 6.67 22.32 19.26
CA LYS A 165 7.34 23.15 20.30
C LYS A 165 6.70 23.06 21.69
N THR A 166 5.37 22.97 21.76
CA THR A 166 4.59 22.89 23.02
C THR A 166 4.45 21.45 23.53
N LEU A 167 4.05 20.52 22.66
CA LEU A 167 3.79 19.13 23.05
C LEU A 167 5.07 18.32 23.30
N LYS A 168 6.23 18.81 22.85
CA LYS A 168 7.53 18.12 22.99
C LYS A 168 7.48 16.67 22.48
N LYS A 169 6.83 16.46 21.33
CA LYS A 169 6.69 15.19 20.62
C LYS A 169 6.76 15.46 19.11
N CYS A 170 7.15 14.48 18.29
CA CYS A 170 6.97 14.64 16.85
C CYS A 170 5.50 14.44 16.49
N LYS A 171 5.03 15.25 15.54
CA LYS A 171 3.69 15.17 14.98
C LYS A 171 3.76 15.13 13.46
N PRO A 172 2.83 14.45 12.81
CA PRO A 172 2.72 14.43 11.35
C PRO A 172 2.35 15.83 10.83
N LEU A 173 2.90 16.22 9.68
CA LEU A 173 2.54 17.47 9.01
C LEU A 173 1.16 17.41 8.35
N HIS A 174 0.72 16.22 7.94
CA HIS A 174 -0.55 16.00 7.24
C HIS A 174 -1.06 14.56 7.48
N PRO A 175 -2.34 14.27 7.19
CA PRO A 175 -2.97 12.94 7.32
C PRO A 175 -2.25 11.77 6.65
N ARG A 176 -1.37 12.08 5.71
CA ARG A 176 -0.62 11.14 4.87
C ARG A 176 0.87 11.06 5.23
N ALA A 177 1.23 11.50 6.43
CA ALA A 177 2.60 11.38 6.87
C ALA A 177 2.94 9.87 6.99
N PRO A 178 4.10 9.44 6.47
CA PRO A 178 4.50 8.05 6.42
C PRO A 178 4.71 7.47 7.82
N GLU A 179 4.91 6.16 7.85
CA GLU A 179 5.39 5.48 9.04
C GLU A 179 6.75 6.01 9.51
N PRO A 180 7.10 5.83 10.80
CA PRO A 180 8.38 6.26 11.30
C PRO A 180 9.49 5.51 10.59
N ASP A 181 10.29 6.22 9.81
CA ASP A 181 11.39 5.71 9.00
C ASP A 181 12.66 5.45 9.83
N CYS A 182 12.50 4.97 11.07
CA CYS A 182 13.59 4.78 12.01
C CYS A 182 13.47 3.52 12.89
N ASP A 183 14.58 2.79 13.02
CA ASP A 183 14.67 1.55 13.79
C ASP A 183 14.51 1.75 15.32
N ASN A 184 14.60 2.99 15.80
CA ASN A 184 14.60 3.35 17.22
C ASN A 184 13.40 4.24 17.59
N TRP A 185 12.24 3.91 17.02
CA TRP A 185 10.99 4.60 17.28
C TRP A 185 10.52 4.44 18.74
N ASP A 186 10.29 5.57 19.42
CA ASP A 186 9.65 5.63 20.72
C ASP A 186 8.19 6.05 20.54
N SER A 187 7.25 5.13 20.76
CA SER A 187 5.81 5.38 20.62
C SER A 187 5.25 6.35 21.66
N HIS A 188 5.90 6.49 22.82
CA HIS A 188 5.47 7.37 23.90
C HIS A 188 5.86 8.84 23.63
N LYS A 189 7.08 9.06 23.13
CA LYS A 189 7.61 10.38 22.73
C LYS A 189 7.34 10.72 21.26
N GLN A 190 6.89 9.73 20.50
CA GLN A 190 6.64 9.81 19.07
C GLN A 190 7.87 10.32 18.31
N CYS A 191 9.06 9.79 18.59
CA CYS A 191 10.29 10.27 17.96
C CYS A 191 11.33 9.16 17.80
N CYS A 192 12.27 9.39 16.89
CA CYS A 192 13.43 8.54 16.66
C CYS A 192 14.57 9.00 17.58
N GLY A 193 15.30 8.07 18.19
CA GLY A 193 16.54 8.38 18.94
C GLY A 193 16.44 8.43 20.47
N SER A 194 15.31 7.99 21.05
CA SER A 194 15.19 7.86 22.50
C SER A 194 15.91 6.58 22.97
N GLY A 195 17.14 6.72 23.44
CA GLY A 195 17.94 5.60 23.93
C GLY A 195 17.24 4.76 25.00
N GLY A 196 17.08 3.47 24.70
CA GLY A 196 16.94 2.37 25.65
C GLY A 196 17.78 1.22 25.13
N SER A 197 18.86 0.88 25.83
CA SER A 197 19.74 -0.23 25.49
C SER A 197 18.96 -1.54 25.53
N SER A 198 18.75 -2.17 24.38
CA SER A 198 18.41 -3.59 24.26
C SER A 198 19.51 -4.27 23.45
N PRO A 199 19.88 -5.54 23.74
CA PRO A 199 21.18 -6.08 23.41
C PRO A 199 21.39 -6.06 21.89
N SER A 200 22.45 -5.34 21.54
CA SER A 200 23.00 -5.25 20.21
C SER A 200 23.29 -6.66 19.69
N GLN A 201 22.51 -7.14 18.72
CA GLN A 201 23.14 -7.92 17.67
C GLN A 201 24.02 -6.93 16.92
N THR A 202 25.31 -7.02 17.21
CA THR A 202 26.38 -6.17 16.71
C THR A 202 26.52 -6.40 15.21
N ALA A 203 25.71 -5.72 14.40
CA ALA A 203 26.06 -5.46 13.02
C ALA A 203 27.13 -4.35 13.04
N SER A 204 28.38 -4.80 13.06
CA SER A 204 29.57 -3.95 12.98
C SER A 204 29.39 -2.91 11.87
N LYS A 205 29.51 -1.62 12.24
CA LYS A 205 29.75 -0.53 11.29
C LYS A 205 31.16 -0.69 10.71
N GLY A 206 31.30 -1.63 9.79
CA GLY A 206 32.36 -1.59 8.80
C GLY A 206 32.04 -0.45 7.83
N LYS A 207 32.97 0.50 7.65
CA LYS A 207 33.04 1.31 6.43
C LYS A 207 33.35 0.38 5.26
N GLY A 208 32.40 -0.47 4.89
CA GLY A 208 32.46 -1.33 3.73
C GLY A 208 32.15 -0.52 2.49
N LYS A 209 33.00 -0.61 1.47
CA LYS A 209 32.73 -0.08 0.13
C LYS A 209 31.30 -0.48 -0.26
N ARG A 210 30.46 0.48 -0.64
CA ARG A 210 29.16 0.21 -1.30
C ARG A 210 29.42 -0.76 -2.45
N THR A 211 29.05 -2.02 -2.28
CA THR A 211 29.28 -3.08 -3.26
C THR A 211 28.46 -2.79 -4.51
N LEU A 212 29.02 -3.08 -5.69
CA LEU A 212 28.33 -2.91 -6.97
C LEU A 212 26.94 -3.60 -7.00
N GLN A 213 26.77 -4.66 -6.21
CA GLN A 213 25.52 -5.41 -6.03
C GLN A 213 24.37 -4.59 -5.42
N SER A 214 24.60 -3.77 -4.37
CA SER A 214 23.51 -2.97 -3.78
C SER A 214 23.02 -1.89 -4.75
N ARG A 215 23.93 -1.41 -5.61
CA ARG A 215 23.63 -0.45 -6.68
C ARG A 215 22.90 -1.13 -7.84
N GLN A 216 23.20 -2.39 -8.14
CA GLN A 216 22.48 -3.21 -9.11
C GLN A 216 21.07 -3.58 -8.63
N GLN A 217 20.89 -3.93 -7.34
CA GLN A 217 19.58 -4.19 -6.75
C GLN A 217 18.64 -2.99 -6.87
N GLN A 218 19.11 -1.78 -6.53
CA GLN A 218 18.31 -0.54 -6.70
C GLN A 218 17.92 -0.25 -8.16
N THR A 219 18.72 -0.69 -9.15
CA THR A 219 18.36 -0.53 -10.57
C THR A 219 17.38 -1.59 -11.06
N LEU A 220 17.39 -2.78 -10.47
CA LEU A 220 16.49 -3.87 -10.84
C LEU A 220 15.10 -3.69 -10.19
N TYR A 221 15.07 -3.20 -8.95
CA TYR A 221 13.86 -2.94 -8.18
C TYR A 221 13.82 -1.48 -7.70
N PRO A 222 13.43 -0.52 -8.56
CA PRO A 222 13.29 0.87 -8.15
C PRO A 222 12.11 1.01 -7.17
N GLN A 223 12.33 1.71 -6.06
CA GLN A 223 11.27 1.96 -5.10
C GLN A 223 10.16 2.85 -5.66
N THR A 224 8.94 2.40 -5.47
CA THR A 224 7.74 3.20 -5.70
C THR A 224 7.55 4.25 -4.60
N GLU A 225 6.60 5.17 -4.78
CA GLU A 225 6.18 6.08 -3.71
C GLU A 225 5.52 5.32 -2.54
N LEU A 226 4.92 4.16 -2.81
CA LEU A 226 4.33 3.28 -1.78
C LEU A 226 5.44 2.68 -0.91
N ASP A 227 6.49 2.15 -1.54
CA ASP A 227 7.65 1.56 -0.83
C ASP A 227 8.32 2.59 0.08
N ARG A 228 8.54 3.80 -0.42
CA ARG A 228 9.13 4.90 0.36
C ARG A 228 8.24 5.39 1.49
N MET A 229 6.93 5.12 1.44
CA MET A 229 5.96 5.54 2.44
C MET A 229 5.81 4.54 3.59
N TYR A 230 5.88 3.24 3.28
CA TYR A 230 5.60 2.17 4.24
C TYR A 230 6.84 1.37 4.65
N CYS A 231 7.93 1.45 3.89
CA CYS A 231 9.10 0.63 4.12
C CYS A 231 10.41 1.43 4.20
N PRO A 232 11.29 1.09 5.17
CA PRO A 232 12.56 1.76 5.33
C PRO A 232 13.57 1.33 4.25
N GLY A 233 14.53 2.20 3.97
CA GLY A 233 15.68 1.86 3.13
C GLY A 233 15.27 1.57 1.68
N SER A 234 15.71 0.42 1.15
CA SER A 234 15.42 -0.07 -0.20
C SER A 234 14.41 -1.22 -0.22
N LEU A 235 13.65 -1.42 0.86
CA LEU A 235 12.64 -2.47 0.95
C LEU A 235 11.35 -2.06 0.23
N HIS A 236 10.54 -3.04 -0.12
CA HIS A 236 9.28 -2.86 -0.84
C HIS A 236 8.09 -3.29 -0.01
N ALA A 237 6.98 -2.58 -0.14
CA ALA A 237 5.78 -2.79 0.67
C ALA A 237 4.87 -3.83 0.02
N CYS A 238 4.75 -5.01 0.64
CA CYS A 238 3.82 -6.05 0.23
C CYS A 238 2.62 -6.09 1.16
N THR A 239 1.42 -6.17 0.62
CA THR A 239 0.20 -6.30 1.42
C THR A 239 0.16 -7.67 2.10
N VAL A 240 -0.05 -7.69 3.41
CA VAL A 240 -0.26 -8.94 4.16
C VAL A 240 -1.75 -9.21 4.35
N ASN A 241 -2.21 -10.35 3.84
CA ASN A 241 -3.56 -10.86 4.12
C ASN A 241 -3.54 -11.54 5.50
N SER A 242 -3.71 -10.77 6.58
CA SER A 242 -3.84 -11.33 7.93
C SER A 242 -5.19 -11.00 8.53
N GLY A 243 -5.84 -11.97 9.19
CA GLY A 243 -7.18 -11.81 9.77
C GLY A 243 -7.29 -10.75 10.87
N SER A 244 -6.16 -10.21 11.34
CA SER A 244 -6.06 -9.13 12.33
C SER A 244 -5.47 -7.82 11.77
N GLY A 245 -4.94 -7.83 10.54
CA GLY A 245 -4.34 -6.67 9.88
C GLY A 245 -5.38 -6.02 8.99
N GLY A 246 -5.75 -4.77 9.30
CA GLY A 246 -6.67 -4.03 8.46
C GLY A 246 -6.03 -3.56 7.15
N GLU A 247 -6.71 -2.62 6.47
CA GLU A 247 -6.34 -2.00 5.17
C GLU A 247 -4.86 -1.61 4.95
N TRP A 248 -4.12 -1.48 6.05
CA TRP A 248 -2.81 -0.84 6.15
C TRP A 248 -1.71 -1.82 6.56
N ALA A 249 -1.99 -3.11 6.53
CA ALA A 249 -1.02 -4.12 6.93
C ALA A 249 -0.10 -4.43 5.75
N TYR A 250 1.14 -3.94 5.84
CA TYR A 250 2.21 -4.21 4.90
C TYR A 250 3.35 -4.93 5.60
N GLU A 251 4.03 -5.81 4.87
CA GLU A 251 5.34 -6.32 5.22
C GLU A 251 6.39 -5.70 4.28
N CYS A 252 7.57 -5.42 4.83
CA CYS A 252 8.66 -4.82 4.08
C CYS A 252 9.64 -5.90 3.62
N VAL A 253 9.70 -6.08 2.31
CA VAL A 253 10.38 -7.19 1.65
C VAL A 253 11.57 -6.69 0.85
N ASP A 254 12.69 -7.41 0.93
CA ASP A 254 13.78 -7.27 -0.04
C ASP A 254 13.52 -8.23 -1.21
N PHE A 255 12.99 -7.71 -2.32
CA PHE A 255 12.70 -8.53 -3.52
C PHE A 255 13.90 -9.28 -4.06
N ALA A 256 15.12 -8.85 -3.76
CA ALA A 256 16.31 -9.50 -4.27
C ALA A 256 16.73 -10.74 -3.48
N THR A 257 16.28 -10.89 -2.23
CA THR A 257 16.77 -11.93 -1.31
C THR A 257 15.69 -12.62 -0.48
N GLU A 258 14.46 -12.10 -0.44
CA GLU A 258 13.38 -12.71 0.32
C GLU A 258 12.88 -13.99 -0.36
N LEU A 259 12.73 -15.05 0.41
CA LEU A 259 12.40 -16.39 -0.11
C LEU A 259 10.93 -16.50 -0.51
N GLU A 260 10.04 -15.94 0.31
CA GLU A 260 8.59 -16.08 0.18
C GLU A 260 7.99 -15.06 -0.80
N SER A 261 8.79 -14.08 -1.23
CA SER A 261 8.40 -12.98 -2.12
C SER A 261 9.59 -12.57 -2.99
N CYS A 262 10.20 -13.57 -3.61
CA CYS A 262 11.36 -13.38 -4.47
C CYS A 262 10.95 -12.70 -5.77
N GLY A 263 11.62 -11.59 -6.10
CA GLY A 263 11.39 -10.81 -7.32
C GLY A 263 10.17 -9.88 -7.30
N GLY A 264 9.37 -9.89 -6.22
CA GLY A 264 8.15 -9.10 -6.13
C GLY A 264 7.23 -9.61 -5.02
N CYS A 265 6.10 -8.95 -4.79
CA CYS A 265 5.15 -9.41 -3.78
C CYS A 265 4.45 -10.70 -4.21
N SER A 266 4.58 -11.77 -3.42
CA SER A 266 3.90 -13.04 -3.67
C SER A 266 2.37 -12.90 -3.54
N SER A 267 1.89 -12.00 -2.67
CA SER A 267 0.46 -11.75 -2.45
C SER A 267 -0.27 -11.15 -3.67
N THR A 268 0.45 -10.45 -4.55
CA THR A 268 -0.08 -9.88 -5.80
C THR A 268 0.25 -10.73 -7.03
N GLY A 269 1.08 -11.77 -6.87
CA GLY A 269 1.61 -12.58 -7.96
C GLY A 269 2.73 -11.92 -8.75
N GLU A 270 3.30 -10.81 -8.27
CA GLU A 270 4.43 -10.12 -8.90
C GLU A 270 5.76 -10.80 -8.60
N GLY A 271 5.86 -11.50 -7.47
CA GLY A 271 6.98 -12.40 -7.15
C GLY A 271 6.51 -13.82 -6.85
N GLN A 272 7.44 -14.70 -6.48
CA GLN A 272 7.10 -16.05 -6.06
C GLN A 272 7.70 -16.43 -4.72
N ASP A 273 7.05 -17.39 -4.08
CA ASP A 273 7.59 -18.13 -2.95
C ASP A 273 8.49 -19.27 -3.47
N CYS A 274 9.80 -19.15 -3.27
CA CYS A 274 10.78 -20.15 -3.68
C CYS A 274 10.70 -21.43 -2.85
N THR A 275 10.07 -21.42 -1.67
CA THR A 275 9.94 -22.61 -0.82
C THR A 275 8.88 -23.59 -1.32
N GLN A 276 7.97 -23.13 -2.19
CA GLN A 276 6.99 -23.99 -2.86
C GLN A 276 7.56 -24.77 -4.05
N ILE A 277 8.85 -24.60 -4.40
CA ILE A 277 9.44 -25.33 -5.53
C ILE A 277 9.38 -26.84 -5.25
N PRO A 278 8.66 -27.63 -6.08
CA PRO A 278 8.45 -29.03 -5.81
C PRO A 278 9.78 -29.80 -5.76
N ASN A 279 9.89 -30.68 -4.76
CA ASN A 279 11.03 -31.57 -4.56
C ASN A 279 12.38 -30.88 -4.30
N ALA A 280 12.41 -29.55 -4.17
CA ALA A 280 13.59 -28.83 -3.70
C ALA A 280 13.83 -29.11 -2.20
N PHE A 281 15.09 -29.29 -1.83
CA PHE A 281 15.52 -29.43 -0.43
C PHE A 281 16.06 -28.13 0.13
N SER A 282 16.80 -27.37 -0.69
CA SER A 282 17.32 -26.06 -0.33
C SER A 282 17.16 -25.11 -1.50
N VAL A 283 16.62 -23.93 -1.20
CA VAL A 283 16.32 -22.86 -2.16
C VAL A 283 16.87 -21.53 -1.65
N GLY A 284 17.05 -20.59 -2.56
CA GLY A 284 17.48 -19.22 -2.32
C GLY A 284 16.74 -18.26 -3.22
N CYS A 285 16.74 -16.98 -2.87
CA CYS A 285 16.38 -15.90 -3.76
C CYS A 285 17.67 -15.14 -4.11
N GLU A 286 18.04 -15.14 -5.39
CA GLU A 286 19.25 -14.49 -5.88
C GLU A 286 18.89 -13.42 -6.91
N LEU A 287 19.08 -12.16 -6.53
CA LEU A 287 18.74 -11.01 -7.37
C LEU A 287 17.28 -11.05 -7.87
N GLY A 288 16.39 -11.58 -7.03
CA GLY A 288 14.96 -11.69 -7.29
C GLY A 288 14.58 -12.81 -8.27
N SER A 289 15.43 -13.82 -8.40
CA SER A 289 15.11 -15.09 -9.06
C SER A 289 15.34 -16.25 -8.10
N CYS A 290 14.43 -17.22 -8.10
CA CYS A 290 14.61 -18.42 -7.28
C CYS A 290 15.78 -19.27 -7.80
N ALA A 291 16.64 -19.66 -6.87
CA ALA A 291 17.72 -20.61 -7.09
C ALA A 291 17.47 -21.86 -6.28
N VAL A 292 17.64 -23.04 -6.88
CA VAL A 292 17.59 -24.32 -6.16
C VAL A 292 19.01 -24.81 -5.95
N TYR A 293 19.43 -24.91 -4.70
CA TYR A 293 20.77 -25.35 -4.33
C TYR A 293 20.87 -26.87 -4.22
N SER A 294 19.78 -27.54 -3.83
CA SER A 294 19.73 -29.00 -3.76
C SER A 294 18.32 -29.55 -3.84
N CYS A 295 18.21 -30.77 -4.35
CA CYS A 295 16.95 -31.52 -4.46
C CYS A 295 16.84 -32.59 -3.36
N LYS A 296 15.61 -32.96 -3.02
CA LYS A 296 15.33 -34.10 -2.13
C LYS A 296 15.83 -35.40 -2.76
N SER A 297 16.08 -36.41 -1.91
CA SER A 297 16.52 -37.74 -2.38
C SER A 297 15.55 -38.31 -3.42
N GLY A 298 16.08 -38.89 -4.51
CA GLY A 298 15.30 -39.37 -5.65
C GLY A 298 15.04 -38.32 -6.75
N PHE A 299 15.50 -37.08 -6.56
CA PHE A 299 15.36 -35.99 -7.54
C PHE A 299 16.73 -35.37 -7.87
N ARG A 300 16.87 -34.86 -9.10
CA ARG A 300 18.05 -34.12 -9.57
C ARG A 300 17.66 -32.73 -10.08
N LEU A 301 18.61 -31.81 -9.98
CA LEU A 301 18.45 -30.43 -10.45
C LEU A 301 18.38 -30.41 -11.98
N ASN A 302 17.38 -29.70 -12.52
CA ASN A 302 17.24 -29.38 -13.92
C ASN A 302 16.79 -27.92 -14.06
N GLY A 303 17.74 -27.02 -14.31
CA GLY A 303 17.46 -25.58 -14.26
C GLY A 303 17.11 -25.12 -12.85
N THR A 304 15.92 -24.56 -12.67
CA THR A 304 15.37 -24.12 -11.37
C THR A 304 14.41 -25.13 -10.75
N GLU A 305 14.35 -26.36 -11.27
CA GLU A 305 13.41 -27.40 -10.84
C GLU A 305 14.13 -28.68 -10.39
N CYS A 306 13.45 -29.47 -9.56
CA CYS A 306 13.90 -30.79 -9.15
C CYS A 306 13.04 -31.87 -9.81
N ILE A 307 13.62 -32.59 -10.77
CA ILE A 307 12.95 -33.66 -11.52
C ILE A 307 13.35 -35.03 -10.99
N ALA A 308 12.46 -36.01 -11.09
CA ALA A 308 12.76 -37.39 -10.68
C ALA A 308 13.95 -37.94 -11.47
N VAL A 309 14.80 -38.70 -10.77
CA VAL A 309 15.95 -39.41 -11.36
C VAL A 309 15.48 -40.69 -12.06
#